data_AF-A0A833QXQ6-F1
#
_entry.id   AF-A0A833QXQ6-F1
#
_cell.length_a   1.000
_cell.length_b   1.000
_cell.length_c   1.000
_cell.angle_alpha   90.00
_cell.angle_beta   90.00
_cell.angle_gamma   90.00
#
_symmetry.space_group_name_H-M   'P 1'
#
loop_
_entity.id
_entity.type
_entity.pdbx_description
1 polymer ?
#
loop_
_entity_poly.entity_id
_entity_poly.type
_entity_poly.pdbx_seq_one_letter_code
_entity_poly.pdbx_strand_id
1 'polypeptide(L)' 'MEIEHSHLLINNLNLHIAQIGKDELGTVVFLHGFPETWYSWRHQMVAVAEAGYLAIAPDW' A
#
# COMPACT_ATOMS: atom_id res chain seq x y z
N MET A 1 7.68 11.73 -2.34
CA MET A 1 7.71 10.68 -1.29
C MET A 1 8.01 9.36 -1.99
N GLU A 2 8.82 8.51 -1.38
CA GLU A 2 9.16 7.19 -1.94
C GLU A 2 8.19 6.14 -1.38
N ILE A 3 7.79 5.17 -2.21
CA ILE A 3 6.96 4.05 -1.76
C ILE A 3 7.90 3.04 -1.11
N GLU A 4 7.64 2.74 0.17
CA GLU A 4 8.40 1.78 0.93
C GLU A 4 7.81 0.38 0.72
N HIS A 5 8.70 -0.61 0.68
CA HIS A 5 8.36 -2.01 0.45
C HIS A 5 8.77 -2.85 1.64
N SER A 6 7.85 -3.68 2.11
CA SER A 6 8.09 -4.62 3.21
C SER A 6 7.44 -5.97 2.94
N HIS A 7 7.78 -6.96 3.74
CA HIS A 7 7.17 -8.28 3.68
C HIS A 7 6.72 -8.68 5.09
N LEU A 8 5.52 -9.25 5.18
CA LEU A 8 4.95 -9.74 6.43
C LEU A 8 4.63 -11.22 6.30
N LEU A 9 5.16 -12.03 7.22
CA LEU A 9 4.80 -13.44 7.32
C LEU A 9 3.47 -13.58 8.09
N ILE A 10 2.39 -13.90 7.39
CA ILE A 10 1.05 -14.09 7.96
C ILE A 10 0.50 -15.45 7.55
N ASN A 11 0.19 -16.33 8.51
CA ASN A 11 -0.37 -17.67 8.24
C ASN A 11 0.39 -18.45 7.15
N ASN A 12 1.72 -18.42 7.21
CA ASN A 12 2.65 -19.04 6.25
C ASN A 12 2.67 -18.43 4.85
N LEU A 13 2.00 -17.30 4.62
CA LEU A 13 2.12 -16.48 3.42
C LEU A 13 3.10 -15.34 3.68
N ASN A 14 4.08 -15.17 2.79
CA ASN A 14 4.98 -14.02 2.81
C ASN A 14 4.37 -12.90 1.96
N LEU A 15 3.55 -12.05 2.59
CA LEU A 15 2.78 -11.02 1.93
C LEU A 15 3.63 -9.78 1.70
N HIS A 16 3.80 -9.36 0.44
CA HIS A 16 4.46 -8.10 0.12
C HIS A 16 3.52 -6.93 0.39
N ILE A 17 4.03 -5.85 0.99
CA ILE A 17 3.29 -4.63 1.29
C ILE A 17 4.05 -3.43 0.70
N ALA A 18 3.37 -2.65 -0.14
CA ALA A 18 3.79 -1.31 -0.55
C ALA A 18 3.07 -0.26 0.30
N GLN A 19 3.79 0.72 0.84
CA GLN A 19 3.22 1.77 1.67
C GLN A 19 3.85 3.15 1.42
N ILE A 20 3.10 4.21 1.67
CA ILE A 20 3.58 5.60 1.57
C ILE A 20 2.70 6.53 2.42
N GLY A 21 3.30 7.60 2.93
CA GLY A 21 2.61 8.59 3.76
C GLY A 21 2.67 8.29 5.25
N LYS A 22 1.83 8.96 6.02
CA LYS A 22 1.74 8.82 7.48
C LYS A 22 0.27 8.78 7.89
N ASP A 23 -0.03 8.13 8.99
CA ASP A 23 -1.38 7.91 9.51
C ASP A 23 -1.97 9.14 10.23
N GLU A 24 -1.61 10.36 9.81
CA GLU A 24 -2.03 11.61 10.48
C GLU A 24 -3.55 11.81 10.42
N LEU A 25 -4.17 11.49 9.27
CA LEU A 25 -5.63 11.51 9.09
C LEU A 25 -6.28 10.12 9.06
N GLY A 26 -5.47 9.06 9.07
CA GLY A 26 -5.90 7.66 9.01
C GLY A 26 -5.27 6.87 7.86
N THR A 27 -5.83 5.69 7.58
CA THR A 27 -5.27 4.72 6.62
C THR A 27 -6.23 4.41 5.49
N VAL A 28 -5.73 4.40 4.25
CA VAL A 28 -6.43 3.94 3.06
C VAL A 28 -5.78 2.64 2.58
N VAL A 29 -6.57 1.57 2.50
CA VAL A 29 -6.12 0.25 2.02
C VAL A 29 -6.58 0.05 0.59
N PHE A 30 -5.63 -0.21 -0.31
CA PHE A 30 -5.87 -0.49 -1.72
C PHE A 30 -5.84 -1.99 -1.97
N LEU A 31 -6.95 -2.53 -2.47
CA LEU A 31 -7.07 -3.95 -2.82
C LEU A 31 -7.13 -4.05 -4.35
N HIS A 32 -6.18 -4.75 -4.94
CA HIS A 32 -6.13 -4.98 -6.38
C HIS A 32 -6.99 -6.20 -6.78
N GLY A 33 -7.18 -6.43 -8.08
CA GLY A 33 -7.77 -7.68 -8.59
C GLY A 33 -6.71 -8.63 -9.14
N PHE A 34 -7.14 -9.74 -9.75
CA PHE A 34 -6.30 -10.50 -10.66
C PHE A 34 -6.37 -9.87 -12.07
N PRO A 35 -5.25 -9.66 -12.79
CA PRO A 35 -3.86 -10.04 -12.50
C PRO A 35 -2.97 -8.87 -12.02
N GLU A 36 -3.54 -7.95 -11.23
CA GLU A 36 -2.87 -6.71 -10.82
C GLU A 36 -2.01 -6.88 -9.57
N THR A 37 -1.27 -5.82 -9.21
CA THR A 37 -0.50 -5.70 -7.96
C THR A 37 -0.69 -4.28 -7.39
N TRP A 38 -0.02 -3.94 -6.28
CA TRP A 38 0.09 -2.58 -5.75
C TRP A 38 0.40 -1.54 -6.82
N TYR A 39 1.15 -1.93 -7.86
CA TYR A 39 1.63 -1.03 -8.89
C TYR A 39 0.49 -0.35 -9.67
N SER A 40 -0.68 -0.99 -9.75
CA SER A 40 -1.90 -0.37 -10.32
C SER A 40 -2.31 0.89 -9.59
N TRP A 41 -2.00 1.00 -8.29
CA TRP A 41 -2.40 2.10 -7.41
C TRP A 41 -1.31 3.14 -7.15
N ARG A 42 -0.11 3.00 -7.72
CA ARG A 42 1.07 3.85 -7.39
C ARG A 42 0.80 5.36 -7.44
N HIS A 43 -0.07 5.81 -8.35
CA HIS A 43 -0.43 7.22 -8.47
C HIS A 43 -1.45 7.65 -7.41
N GLN A 44 -2.47 6.83 -7.14
CA GLN A 44 -3.47 7.07 -6.11
C GLN A 44 -2.86 7.03 -4.71
N MET A 45 -1.92 6.12 -4.47
CA MET A 45 -1.17 6.02 -3.22
C MET A 45 -0.40 7.30 -2.91
N VAL A 46 0.28 7.90 -3.90
CA VAL A 46 0.94 9.19 -3.74
C VAL A 46 -0.09 10.29 -3.44
N ALA A 47 -1.21 10.33 -4.17
CA ALA A 47 -2.22 11.35 -3.99
C ALA A 47 -2.87 11.34 -2.59
N VAL A 48 -3.19 10.16 -2.03
CA VAL A 48 -3.74 10.08 -0.67
C VAL A 48 -2.69 10.35 0.41
N ALA A 49 -1.43 9.98 0.15
CA ALA A 49 -0.32 10.33 1.05
C ALA A 49 -0.10 11.85 1.11
N GLU A 50 -0.17 12.55 -0.02
CA GLU A 50 -0.12 14.02 -0.08
C GLU A 50 -1.32 14.67 0.62
N ALA A 51 -2.45 13.97 0.68
CA ALA A 51 -3.64 14.40 1.43
C ALA A 51 -3.55 14.12 2.94
N GLY A 52 -2.49 13.49 3.44
CA GLY A 52 -2.27 13.25 4.89
C GLY A 52 -2.73 11.87 5.39
N TYR A 53 -3.01 10.92 4.49
CA TYR A 53 -3.34 9.53 4.84
C TYR A 53 -2.13 8.61 4.69
N LEU A 54 -2.13 7.49 5.42
CA LEU A 54 -1.24 6.37 5.15
C LEU A 54 -1.86 5.51 4.04
N ALA A 55 -1.17 5.36 2.92
CA ALA A 55 -1.56 4.43 1.86
C ALA A 55 -0.90 3.06 2.08
N ILE A 56 -1.67 1.98 2.01
CA ILE A 56 -1.17 0.60 2.10
C ILE A 56 -1.76 -0.23 0.95
N ALA A 57 -0.91 -0.97 0.25
CA ALA A 57 -1.30 -1.90 -0.81
C ALA A 57 -0.56 -3.25 -0.65
N PRO A 58 -1.24 -4.33 -0.24
CA PRO A 58 -0.68 -5.68 -0.22
C PRO A 58 -0.71 -6.34 -1.61
N ASP A 59 0.26 -7.23 -1.87
CA ASP A 59 0.24 -8.18 -2.99
C ASP A 59 0.05 -9.61 -2.47
N TRP A 60 -1.00 -10.30 -2.95
CA TRP A 60 -1.35 -11.67 -2.57
C TRP A 60 -1.20 -12.71 -3.68
#